data_AF-A0A8S3JJ35-F1
#
_entry.id   AF-A0A8S3JJ35-F1
#
_cell.length_a   1.000
_cell.length_b   1.000
_cell.length_c   1.000
_cell.angle_alpha   90.00
_cell.angle_beta   90.00
_cell.angle_gamma   90.00
#
_symmetry.space_group_name_H-M   'P 1'
#
loop_
_entity.id
_entity.type
_entity.pdbx_description
1 polymer ?
#
loop_
_entity_poly.entity_id
_entity_poly.type
_entity_poly.pdbx_seq_one_letter_code
_entity_poly.pdbx_strand_id
1 'polypeptide(L)'
;MILLKFSPLLNTVPHRLLSTIKLPTLYETLKVIEISPDVFIQPAETLFVYPYRTSVFGGQIIGSAIYAAQLTLTRNQPLHSLHSYFLS
;
A
#
# COMPACT_ATOMS: atom_id res chain seq x y z
N MET A 1 6.49 11.79 0.61
CA MET A 1 5.13 12.10 0.15
C MET A 1 4.67 10.97 -0.77
N ILE A 2 3.66 10.19 -0.38
CA ILE A 2 3.18 9.04 -1.15
C ILE A 2 2.05 9.53 -2.06
N LEU A 3 2.22 9.43 -3.39
CA LEU A 3 1.17 9.72 -4.36
C LEU A 3 0.37 8.45 -4.68
N LEU A 4 -0.96 8.55 -4.64
CA LEU A 4 -1.88 7.47 -5.00
C LEU A 4 -2.74 7.88 -6.22
N LYS A 5 -2.78 7.04 -7.26
CA LYS A 5 -3.68 7.20 -8.42
C LYS A 5 -4.80 6.16 -8.36
N PHE A 6 -6.06 6.60 -8.42
CA PHE A 6 -7.25 5.74 -8.41
C PHE A 6 -7.67 5.33 -9.83
N SER A 7 -8.12 4.09 -10.02
CA SER A 7 -8.79 3.63 -11.24
C SER A 7 -10.11 2.91 -10.89
N PRO A 8 -11.28 3.31 -11.44
CA PRO A 8 -12.61 2.94 -10.94
C PRO A 8 -13.13 1.55 -11.36
N LEU A 9 -12.37 0.77 -12.13
CA LEU A 9 -12.86 -0.42 -12.83
C LEU A 9 -13.06 -1.67 -11.96
N LEU A 10 -12.60 -1.68 -10.71
CA LEU A 10 -12.69 -2.84 -9.81
C LEU A 10 -14.03 -2.96 -9.06
N ASN A 11 -14.87 -1.92 -9.08
CA ASN A 11 -16.10 -1.86 -8.25
C ASN A 11 -17.30 -2.64 -8.81
N THR A 12 -17.19 -3.26 -10.00
CA THR A 12 -18.31 -3.91 -10.70
C THR A 12 -18.26 -5.44 -10.70
N VAL A 13 -17.21 -6.06 -10.13
CA VAL A 13 -17.04 -7.52 -10.19
C VAL A 13 -17.80 -8.21 -9.03
N PRO A 14 -18.71 -9.16 -9.31
CA PRO A 14 -19.42 -9.92 -8.27
C PRO A 14 -18.46 -10.72 -7.39
N HIS A 15 -18.70 -10.79 -6.07
CA HIS A 15 -17.86 -11.53 -5.11
C HIS A 15 -17.56 -13.00 -5.50
N ARG A 16 -18.48 -13.63 -6.25
CA ARG A 16 -18.35 -15.02 -6.73
C ARG A 16 -17.32 -15.22 -7.84
N LEU A 17 -16.89 -14.14 -8.51
CA LEU A 17 -15.90 -14.13 -9.60
C LEU A 17 -14.48 -13.76 -9.11
N LEU A 18 -14.31 -13.40 -7.83
CA LEU A 18 -13.01 -13.08 -7.25
C LEU A 18 -12.11 -14.31 -7.08
N SER A 19 -12.67 -15.54 -7.11
CA SER A 19 -11.94 -16.78 -6.85
C SER A 19 -10.96 -17.18 -7.96
N THR A 20 -11.06 -16.59 -9.15
CA THR A 20 -10.15 -16.82 -10.29
C THR A 20 -9.10 -15.72 -10.46
N ILE A 21 -9.22 -14.60 -9.73
CA ILE A 21 -8.27 -13.50 -9.77
C ILE A 21 -7.21 -13.75 -8.70
N LYS A 22 -5.95 -13.91 -9.11
CA LYS A 22 -4.81 -13.99 -8.18
C LYS A 22 -4.67 -12.63 -7.49
N LEU A 23 -5.22 -12.51 -6.30
CA LEU A 23 -5.07 -11.32 -5.47
C LEU A 23 -3.61 -11.21 -5.02
N PRO A 24 -3.04 -10.00 -4.96
CA PRO A 24 -1.74 -9.79 -4.34
C PRO A 24 -1.79 -10.26 -2.89
N THR A 25 -0.71 -10.88 -2.41
CA THR A 25 -0.59 -11.21 -0.99
C THR A 25 -0.48 -9.93 -0.18
N LEU A 26 -0.76 -9.99 1.13
CA LEU A 26 -0.56 -8.83 2.00
C LEU A 26 0.86 -8.28 1.91
N TYR A 27 1.87 -9.14 1.77
CA TYR A 27 3.24 -8.66 1.61
C TYR A 27 3.44 -7.88 0.31
N GLU A 28 2.88 -8.36 -0.81
CA GLU A 28 2.96 -7.66 -2.09
C GLU A 28 2.18 -6.33 -2.06
N THR A 29 1.10 -6.21 -1.28
CA THR A 29 0.36 -4.95 -1.18
C THR A 29 1.06 -3.85 -0.39
N LEU A 30 2.09 -4.19 0.38
CA LEU A 30 2.88 -3.24 1.18
C LEU A 30 4.17 -2.80 0.48
N LYS A 31 4.60 -3.48 -0.59
CA LYS A 31 5.81 -3.10 -1.31
C LYS A 31 5.62 -1.76 -1.99
N VAL A 32 6.61 -0.88 -1.81
CA VAL A 32 6.70 0.38 -2.53
C VAL A 32 7.91 0.37 -3.47
N ILE A 33 7.87 1.21 -4.49
CA ILE A 33 8.95 1.39 -5.46
C ILE A 33 9.64 2.70 -5.16
N GLU A 34 10.96 2.70 -5.05
CA GLU A 34 11.77 3.92 -4.93
C GLU A 34 11.89 4.57 -6.31
N ILE A 35 11.53 5.86 -6.41
CA ILE A 35 11.61 6.64 -7.66
C ILE A 35 12.74 7.67 -7.67
N SER A 36 13.23 8.02 -6.49
CA SER A 36 14.42 8.84 -6.23
C SER A 36 14.86 8.61 -4.78
N PRO A 37 16.08 9.02 -4.37
CA PRO A 37 16.55 8.79 -3.01
C PRO A 37 15.53 9.22 -1.96
N ASP A 38 15.13 8.28 -1.11
CA ASP A 38 14.15 8.46 -0.02
C ASP A 38 12.71 8.84 -0.46
N VAL A 39 12.37 8.62 -1.73
CA VAL A 39 11.04 8.89 -2.29
C VAL A 39 10.47 7.62 -2.89
N PHE A 40 9.31 7.22 -2.36
CA PHE A 40 8.67 5.96 -2.68
C PHE A 40 7.23 6.15 -3.16
N ILE A 41 6.80 5.31 -4.10
CA ILE A 41 5.44 5.26 -4.63
C ILE A 41 4.80 3.89 -4.36
N GLN A 42 3.53 3.90 -3.95
CA GLN A 42 2.71 2.68 -3.89
C GLN A 42 2.12 2.40 -5.27
N PRO A 43 2.35 1.23 -5.88
CA PRO A 43 1.74 0.89 -7.15
C PRO A 43 0.20 0.82 -7.04
N ALA A 44 -0.53 1.43 -7.97
CA ALA A 44 -1.98 1.55 -7.90
C ALA A 44 -2.70 0.18 -7.92
N GLU A 45 -2.14 -0.78 -8.64
CA GLU A 45 -2.61 -2.16 -8.76
C GLU A 45 -2.51 -2.96 -7.45
N THR A 46 -1.71 -2.49 -6.50
CA THR A 46 -1.53 -3.11 -5.18
C THR A 46 -2.40 -2.48 -4.10
N LEU A 47 -3.15 -1.43 -4.43
CA LEU A 47 -4.03 -0.76 -3.48
C LEU A 47 -5.20 -1.66 -3.10
N PHE A 48 -5.40 -1.80 -1.80
CA PHE A 48 -6.59 -2.41 -1.25
C PHE A 48 -7.75 -1.41 -1.36
N VAL A 49 -8.63 -1.65 -2.33
CA VAL A 49 -9.82 -0.84 -2.58
C VAL A 49 -11.03 -1.58 -2.01
N TYR A 50 -11.69 -0.97 -1.04
CA TYR A 50 -12.96 -1.49 -0.52
C TYR A 50 -14.11 -1.04 -1.43
N PRO A 51 -15.03 -1.94 -1.84
CA PRO A 51 -16.15 -1.56 -2.69
C PRO A 51 -16.95 -0.39 -2.09
N TYR A 52 -17.31 0.59 -2.94
CA TYR A 52 -18.13 1.76 -2.53
C TYR A 52 -17.48 2.66 -1.47
N ARG A 53 -16.15 2.63 -1.35
CA ARG A 53 -15.37 3.55 -0.50
C ARG A 53 -14.27 4.21 -1.31
N THR A 54 -14.04 5.49 -1.05
CA THR A 54 -12.93 6.28 -1.62
C THR A 54 -11.75 6.37 -0.65
N SER A 55 -11.93 5.93 0.60
CA SER A 55 -10.90 5.91 1.63
C SER A 55 -9.86 4.82 1.38
N VAL A 56 -8.61 5.11 1.70
CA VAL A 56 -7.53 4.12 1.72
C VAL A 56 -7.52 3.39 3.05
N PHE A 57 -7.24 2.09 3.04
CA PHE A 57 -7.08 1.34 4.28
C PHE A 57 -5.84 1.80 5.04
N GLY A 58 -6.02 2.35 6.26
CA GLY A 58 -4.92 2.92 7.05
C GLY A 58 -3.79 1.93 7.35
N GLY A 59 -4.11 0.64 7.54
CA GLY A 59 -3.11 -0.40 7.74
C GLY A 59 -2.17 -0.58 6.54
N GLN A 60 -2.68 -0.38 5.32
CA GLN A 60 -1.84 -0.39 4.11
C GLN A 60 -0.89 0.82 4.11
N ILE A 61 -1.39 2.02 4.41
CA ILE A 61 -0.55 3.23 4.49
C ILE A 61 0.60 3.02 5.48
N ILE A 62 0.31 2.50 6.67
CA ILE A 62 1.32 2.25 7.70
C ILE A 62 2.32 1.18 7.26
N GLY A 63 1.86 0.05 6.73
CA GLY A 63 2.75 -1.03 6.29
C GLY A 63 3.68 -0.58 5.17
N SER A 64 3.16 0.16 4.18
CA SER A 64 3.95 0.74 3.10
C SER A 64 4.94 1.80 3.58
N ALA A 65 4.55 2.63 4.56
CA ALA A 65 5.44 3.61 5.17
C ALA A 65 6.59 2.95 5.95
N ILE A 66 6.31 1.85 6.68
CA ILE A 66 7.35 1.06 7.35
C ILE A 66 8.28 0.41 6.32
N TYR A 67 7.72 -0.17 5.25
CA TYR A 67 8.51 -0.79 4.18
C TYR A 67 9.46 0.24 3.57
N ALA A 68 8.95 1.43 3.22
CA ALA A 68 9.76 2.55 2.74
C ALA A 68 10.86 2.94 3.72
N ALA A 69 10.52 3.15 5.01
CA ALA A 69 11.48 3.55 6.04
C ALA A 69 12.59 2.50 6.27
N GLN A 70 12.29 1.21 6.10
CA GLN A 70 13.29 0.15 6.21
C GLN A 70 14.26 0.13 5.02
N LEU A 71 13.83 0.55 3.83
CA LEU A 71 14.69 0.63 2.64
C LEU A 71 15.76 1.73 2.73
N THR A 72 15.55 2.74 3.57
CA THR A 72 16.50 3.86 3.74
C THR A 72 17.62 3.54 4.74
N LEU A 73 17.60 2.38 5.40
CA LEU A 73 18.59 1.99 6.40
C LEU A 73 19.79 1.31 5.75
N THR A 74 21.00 1.77 6.09
CA THR A 74 22.27 1.21 5.59
C THR A 74 22.70 -0.07 6.32
N ARG A 75 22.00 -0.43 7.39
CA ARG A 75 22.26 -1.59 8.24
C ARG A 75 20.94 -2.23 8.63
N ASN A 76 20.98 -3.52 8.95
CA ASN A 76 19.80 -4.24 9.44
C ASN A 76 19.42 -3.74 10.84
N GLN A 77 18.52 -2.76 10.91
CA GLN A 77 17.99 -2.18 12.14
C GLN A 77 16.49 -2.43 12.18
N PRO A 78 16.02 -3.50 12.84
CA PRO A 78 14.61 -3.82 12.88
C PRO A 78 13.82 -2.72 13.59
N LEU A 79 12.67 -2.37 13.03
CA LEU A 79 11.74 -1.43 13.62
C LEU A 79 11.27 -1.95 15.00
N HIS A 80 11.37 -1.12 16.03
CA HIS A 80 10.91 -1.46 17.39
C HIS A 80 9.71 -0.64 17.87
N SER A 81 9.46 0.52 17.26
CA SER A 81 8.32 1.39 17.57
C SER A 81 7.98 2.27 16.39
N LEU A 82 6.70 2.67 16.28
CA LEU A 82 6.20 3.61 15.28
C LEU A 82 5.22 4.57 15.95
N HIS A 83 5.35 5.86 15.63
CA HIS A 83 4.34 6.86 15.92
C HIS A 83 3.85 7.43 14.59
N SER A 84 2.53 7.51 14.42
CA SER A 84 1.92 7.99 13.19
C SER A 84 0.64 8.75 13.49
N TYR A 85 0.31 9.67 12.61
CA TYR A 85 -0.91 10.46 12.66
C TYR A 85 -1.55 10.42 11.26
N PHE A 86 -2.83 10.10 11.21
CA PHE A 86 -3.63 10.24 9.99
C PHE A 86 -4.22 11.65 9.97
N LEU A 87 -3.86 12.44 8.96
CA LEU A 87 -4.27 13.83 8.86
C LEU A 87 -5.45 14.04 7.91
N SER A 88 -5.68 13.11 6.96
CA SER A 88 -6.73 13.16 5.93
C SER A 88 -7.08 11.78 5.40
#